data_AF-E4QTP3-F1
#
_entry.id   AF-E4QTP3-F1
#
_cell.length_a   1.000
_cell.length_b   1.000
_cell.length_c   1.000
_cell.angle_alpha   90.00
_cell.angle_beta   90.00
_cell.angle_gamma   90.00
#
_symmetry.space_group_name_H-M   'P 1'
#
loop_
_entity.id
_entity.type
_entity.pdbx_description
1 polymer ?
#
loop_
_entity_poly.entity_id
_entity_poly.type
_entity_poly.pdbx_seq_one_letter_code
_entity_poly.pdbx_strand_id
1 'polypeptide(L)' 'MSLIEQLASKFKQILSINFVLENGINYLRIITDYRSLKQVEEISKEISIFIDKIETDEKNFILEVLSKGQDFENE' A
#
# COMPACT_ATOMS: atom_id res chain seq x y z
N MET A 1 -11.19 13.94 3.40
CA MET A 1 -11.08 12.48 3.19
C MET A 1 -9.61 12.14 3.30
N SER A 2 -9.23 11.30 4.25
CA SER A 2 -7.83 10.92 4.49
C SER A 2 -7.23 10.18 3.29
N LEU A 3 -5.89 10.11 3.21
CA LEU A 3 -5.19 9.35 2.17
C LEU A 3 -5.66 7.88 2.14
N ILE A 4 -5.80 7.27 3.31
CA ILE A 4 -6.25 5.88 3.49
C ILE A 4 -7.63 5.66 2.88
N GLU A 5 -8.59 6.54 3.19
CA GLU A 5 -9.96 6.44 2.66
C GLU A 5 -10.01 6.58 1.14
N GLN A 6 -9.22 7.50 0.58
CA GLN A 6 -9.13 7.71 -0.87
C GLN A 6 -8.54 6.49 -1.59
N LEU A 7 -7.46 5.92 -1.04
CA LEU A 7 -6.84 4.70 -1.56
C LEU A 7 -7.78 3.50 -1.48
N ALA A 8 -8.43 3.28 -0.33
CA ALA A 8 -9.39 2.20 -0.14
C ALA A 8 -10.59 2.31 -1.10
N SER A 9 -11.05 3.53 -1.38
CA SER A 9 -12.13 3.77 -2.34
C SER A 9 -11.72 3.53 -3.79
N LYS A 10 -10.45 3.78 -4.15
CA LYS A 10 -9.96 3.69 -5.52
C LYS A 10 -9.51 2.28 -5.89
N PHE A 11 -8.85 1.58 -4.98
CA PHE A 11 -8.15 0.31 -5.25
C PHE A 11 -8.80 -0.85 -4.49
N LYS A 12 -9.70 -1.56 -5.17
CA LYS A 12 -10.52 -2.63 -4.57
C LYS A 12 -9.74 -3.88 -4.13
N GLN A 13 -8.53 -4.07 -4.64
CA GLN A 13 -7.68 -5.25 -4.37
C GLN A 13 -6.72 -5.03 -3.19
N ILE A 14 -6.82 -3.88 -2.53
CA ILE A 14 -6.12 -3.61 -1.29
C ILE A 14 -6.89 -4.26 -0.14
N LEU A 15 -6.19 -5.09 0.63
CA LEU A 15 -6.71 -5.76 1.82
C LEU A 15 -6.52 -4.89 3.07
N SER A 16 -5.43 -4.13 3.14
CA SER A 16 -5.12 -3.27 4.29
C SER A 16 -4.20 -2.12 3.90
N ILE A 17 -4.34 -0.98 4.58
CA ILE A 17 -3.51 0.22 4.44
C ILE A 17 -3.21 0.74 5.83
N ASN A 18 -1.94 0.88 6.20
CA ASN A 18 -1.55 1.41 7.50
C ASN A 18 -0.30 2.28 7.40
N PHE A 19 -0.22 3.31 8.26
CA PHE A 19 1.04 3.96 8.55
C PHE A 19 1.81 3.20 9.62
N VAL A 20 3.07 2.92 9.35
CA VAL A 20 3.96 2.18 10.25
C VAL A 20 5.26 2.96 10.42
N LEU A 21 5.72 3.14 11.65
CA LEU A 21 7.02 3.74 11.94
C LEU A 21 8.02 2.61 12.25
N GLU A 22 8.99 2.40 11.37
CA GLU A 22 10.05 1.40 11.53
C GLU A 22 11.42 2.07 11.39
N ASN A 23 12.28 1.90 12.40
CA ASN A 23 13.63 2.48 12.42
C ASN A 23 13.68 4.00 12.17
N GLY A 24 12.65 4.74 12.62
CA GLY A 24 12.55 6.18 12.42
C GLY A 24 12.06 6.59 11.02
N ILE A 25 11.69 5.64 10.16
CA ILE A 25 11.15 5.88 8.84
C ILE A 25 9.64 5.59 8.87
N ASN A 26 8.85 6.54 8.37
CA ASN A 26 7.41 6.34 8.19
C ASN A 26 7.16 5.59 6.88
N TYR A 27 6.37 4.54 6.95
CA TYR A 27 5.93 3.75 5.81
C TYR A 27 4.41 3.86 5.69
N LEU A 28 3.93 4.02 4.46
CA LEU A 28 2.56 3.70 4.10
C LEU A 28 2.57 2.28 3.56
N ARG A 29 2.26 1.31 4.43
CA ARG A 29 2.25 -0.11 4.11
C ARG A 29 0.89 -0.53 3.57
N ILE A 30 0.89 -1.10 2.38
CA ILE A 30 -0.30 -1.57 1.68
C ILE A 30 -0.18 -3.06 1.43
N ILE A 31 -1.14 -3.84 1.92
CA ILE A 31 -1.24 -5.27 1.66
C ILE A 31 -2.30 -5.50 0.59
N THR A 32 -1.95 -6.24 -0.46
CA THR A 32 -2.83 -6.54 -1.61
C THR A 32 -3.10 -8.04 -1.73
N ASP A 33 -4.17 -8.41 -2.43
CA ASP A 33 -4.47 -9.82 -2.76
C ASP A 33 -3.78 -10.31 -4.05
N TYR A 34 -2.87 -9.51 -4.62
CA TYR A 34 -2.09 -9.90 -5.80
C TYR A 34 -1.08 -11.00 -5.45
N ARG A 35 -0.87 -11.94 -6.37
CA ARG A 35 -0.03 -13.13 -6.15
C ARG A 35 1.24 -13.18 -6.99
N SER A 36 1.47 -12.17 -7.82
CA SER A 36 2.67 -12.08 -8.65
C SER A 36 3.39 -10.76 -8.45
N LEU A 37 4.73 -10.81 -8.50
CA LEU A 37 5.57 -9.61 -8.39
C LEU A 37 5.22 -8.57 -9.45
N LYS A 38 4.88 -9.01 -10.67
CA LYS A 38 4.48 -8.11 -11.76
C LYS A 38 3.21 -7.33 -11.40
N GLN A 39 2.19 -7.99 -10.86
CA GLN A 39 0.96 -7.30 -10.43
C GLN A 39 1.23 -6.33 -9.28
N VAL A 40 2.07 -6.73 -8.32
CA VAL A 40 2.48 -5.86 -7.20
C VAL A 40 3.26 -4.64 -7.72
N GLU A 41 4.12 -4.82 -8.71
CA GLU A 41 4.84 -3.71 -9.34
C GLU A 41 3.89 -2.75 -10.06
N GLU A 42 2.94 -3.27 -10.85
CA GLU A 42 1.96 -2.48 -11.58
C GLU A 42 1.10 -1.65 -10.62
N ILE A 43 0.53 -2.27 -9.58
CA ILE A 43 -0.28 -1.55 -8.60
C ILE A 43 0.54 -0.54 -7.78
N SER A 44 1.81 -0.84 -7.48
CA SER A 44 2.70 0.10 -6.78
C SER A 44 2.87 1.40 -7.58
N LYS A 45 3.06 1.29 -8.89
CA LYS A 45 3.16 2.46 -9.79
C LYS A 45 1.86 3.24 -9.83
N GLU A 46 0.72 2.56 -9.95
CA GLU A 46 -0.59 3.22 -9.98
C GLU A 46 -0.88 3.98 -8.68
N ILE A 47 -0.57 3.37 -7.53
CA ILE A 47 -0.74 4.01 -6.22
C ILE A 47 0.19 5.22 -6.09
N SER A 48 1.47 5.10 -6.48
CA SER A 48 2.41 6.22 -6.45
C SER A 48 1.89 7.40 -7.29
N ILE A 49 1.47 7.15 -8.54
CA ILE A 49 0.93 8.16 -9.44
C ILE A 49 -0.36 8.79 -8.86
N PHE A 50 -1.18 8.00 -8.17
CA PHE A 50 -2.38 8.50 -7.52
C PHE A 50 -2.04 9.42 -6.34
N ILE A 51 -1.09 9.03 -5.49
CA ILE A 51 -0.62 9.81 -4.34
C ILE A 51 -0.02 11.14 -4.81
N ASP A 52 0.77 11.14 -5.88
CA ASP A 52 1.35 12.37 -6.44
C ASP A 52 0.30 13.38 -6.94
N LYS A 53 -0.94 12.93 -7.23
CA LYS A 53 -2.03 13.77 -7.73
C LYS A 53 -2.94 14.33 -6.65
N ILE A 54 -2.81 13.87 -5.42
CA ILE A 54 -3.66 14.31 -4.32
C ILE A 54 -2.89 15.24 -3.40
N GLU A 55 -3.54 16.32 -2.98
CA GLU A 55 -3.03 17.13 -1.88
C GLU A 55 -3.32 16.38 -0.58
N THR A 56 -2.27 15.82 0.03
CA THR A 56 -2.32 15.25 1.38
C THR A 56 -1.37 16.02 2.31
N ASP A 57 -1.81 16.23 3.55
CA ASP A 57 -0.98 16.75 4.64
C ASP A 57 0.08 15.74 5.12
N GLU A 58 -0.08 14.47 4.75
CA GLU A 58 0.81 13.37 5.11
C GLU A 58 1.98 13.33 4.10
N LYS A 59 3.00 14.18 4.31
CA LYS A 59 4.02 14.45 3.26
C LYS A 59 5.33 13.66 3.36
N ASN A 60 5.54 12.87 4.40
CA ASN A 60 6.83 12.21 4.66
C ASN A 60 6.66 10.73 5.00
N PHE A 61 6.58 9.88 3.97
CA PHE A 61 6.57 8.43 4.11
C PHE A 61 7.16 7.73 2.88
N ILE A 62 7.54 6.47 3.04
CA ILE A 62 7.87 5.55 1.94
C ILE A 62 6.64 4.69 1.64
N LEU A 63 6.25 4.61 0.36
CA LEU A 63 5.22 3.67 -0.07
C LEU A 63 5.80 2.24 -0.11
N GLU A 64 5.19 1.33 0.62
CA GLU A 64 5.54 -0.10 0.60
C GLU A 64 4.31 -0.94 0.26
N VAL A 65 4.35 -1.63 -0.87
CA VAL A 65 3.24 -2.48 -1.32
C VAL A 65 3.68 -3.93 -1.32
N LEU A 66 2.91 -4.75 -0.59
CA LEU A 66 3.20 -6.16 -0.39
C LEU A 66 2.02 -7.00 -0.88
N SER A 67 2.32 -8.19 -1.40
CA SER A 67 1.32 -9.25 -1.56
C SER A 67 1.05 -9.89 -0.20
N LYS A 68 -0.20 -10.29 0.06
CA LYS A 68 -0.50 -11.18 1.17
C LYS A 68 0.33 -12.47 1.03
N GLY A 69 1.16 -12.75 2.01
CA GLY A 69 1.83 -14.04 2.13
C GLY A 69 0.80 -15.15 2.28
N GLN A 70 1.07 -16.31 1.67
CA GLN A 70 0.42 -17.53 2.13
C GLN A 70 1.21 -17.95 3.37
N ASP A 71 0.60 -17.83 4.56
CA ASP A 71 1.06 -18.60 5.70
C ASP A 71 0.97 -20.07 5.25
N PHE A 72 2.11 -20.66 4.92
CA PHE A 72 2.21 -22.11 4.86
C PHE A 72 2.15 -22.57 6.31
N GLU A 73 0.93 -22.71 6.84
CA GLU A 73 0.68 -23.57 7.99
C GLU A 73 1.10 -24.98 7.54
N ASN A 74 2.38 -25.31 7.74
CA ASN A 74 2.82 -26.69 7.71
C ASN A 74 2.15 -27.37 8.90
N GLU A 75 1.03 -28.05 8.65
CA GLU A 75 0.51 -29.14 9.49
C GLU A 75 1.53 -30.28 9.63
#